data_AF-A0A937GF33-F1
#
_entry.id   AF-A0A937GF33-F1
#
_cell.length_a   1.000
_cell.length_b   1.000
_cell.length_c   1.000
_cell.angle_alpha   90.00
_cell.angle_beta   90.00
_cell.angle_gamma   90.00
#
_symmetry.space_group_name_H-M   'P 1'
#
loop_
_entity.id
_entity.type
_entity.pdbx_description
1 polymer ?
#
loop_
_entity_poly.entity_id
_entity_poly.type
_entity_poly.pdbx_seq_one_letter_code
_entity_poly.pdbx_strand_id
1 'polypeptide(L)'
;MFDQRWESVFFLHWPVDPSDVAPFMPPGVRPDEFDGATYVALVPFRMSGAGLGRGHPMPWWGTFVECNVRLYSVDEEGNHGVVFRSLEASRLVTALAARWGYRLPYTWAWMSVRQRGDHWWWRSERRRPRGGGSMTLQARVGEPV
;
A
#
# COMPACT_ATOMS: atom_id res chain seq x y z
N MET A 1 11.35 4.09 20.14
CA MET A 1 10.27 3.16 19.75
C MET A 1 9.44 3.91 18.73
N PHE A 2 9.45 3.47 17.48
CA PHE A 2 8.66 4.07 16.41
C PHE A 2 7.20 3.64 16.62
N ASP A 3 6.30 4.58 16.93
CA ASP A 3 4.86 4.31 16.99
C ASP A 3 4.28 4.66 15.61
N GLN A 4 3.96 3.64 14.81
CA GLN A 4 3.26 3.82 13.54
C GLN A 4 1.86 3.24 13.69
N ARG A 5 0.83 4.07 13.48
CA ARG A 5 -0.56 3.64 13.55
C ARG A 5 -1.18 3.68 12.17
N TRP A 6 -1.80 2.57 11.81
CA TRP A 6 -2.56 2.45 10.57
C TRP A 6 -4.01 2.78 10.89
N GLU A 7 -4.52 3.82 10.26
CA GLU A 7 -5.86 4.34 10.44
C GLU A 7 -6.60 4.26 9.11
N SER A 8 -7.91 4.01 9.15
CA SER A 8 -8.80 4.13 7.98
C SER A 8 -8.29 3.32 6.79
N VAL A 9 -8.04 2.02 7.03
CA VAL A 9 -7.49 1.09 6.04
C VAL A 9 -8.63 0.50 5.22
N PHE A 10 -8.50 0.53 3.90
CA PHE A 10 -9.41 -0.15 2.99
C PHE A 10 -8.66 -1.30 2.32
N PHE A 11 -9.28 -2.47 2.30
CA PHE A 11 -8.77 -3.65 1.61
C PHE A 11 -9.64 -3.89 0.38
N LEU A 12 -9.06 -3.70 -0.81
CA LEU A 12 -9.72 -4.01 -2.07
C LEU A 12 -8.95 -5.13 -2.75
N HIS A 13 -9.62 -6.24 -3.01
CA HIS A 13 -9.03 -7.44 -3.58
C HIS A 13 -9.78 -7.83 -4.83
N TRP A 14 -9.04 -8.14 -5.89
CA TRP A 14 -9.59 -8.70 -7.13
C TRP A 14 -8.98 -10.06 -7.38
N PRO A 15 -9.80 -11.10 -7.61
CA PRO A 15 -9.30 -12.38 -8.10
C PRO A 15 -8.81 -12.19 -9.54
N VAL A 16 -7.66 -12.77 -9.84
CA VAL A 16 -7.03 -12.75 -11.15
C VAL A 16 -6.43 -14.13 -11.45
N ASP A 17 -6.16 -14.38 -12.73
CA ASP A 17 -5.50 -15.61 -13.16
C ASP A 17 -4.06 -15.65 -12.60
N PRO A 18 -3.62 -16.75 -11.96
CA PRO A 18 -2.25 -16.89 -11.48
C PRO A 18 -1.19 -16.67 -12.57
N SER A 19 -1.48 -17.03 -13.82
CA SER A 19 -0.58 -16.85 -14.95
C SER A 19 -0.34 -15.39 -15.31
N ASP A 20 -1.31 -14.49 -15.07
CA ASP A 20 -1.14 -13.04 -15.26
C ASP A 20 -0.21 -12.43 -14.21
N VAL A 21 -0.10 -13.07 -13.04
CA VAL A 21 0.64 -12.57 -11.88
C VAL A 21 2.05 -13.19 -11.78
N ALA A 22 2.22 -14.43 -12.24
CA ALA A 22 3.47 -15.17 -12.19
C ALA A 22 4.70 -14.40 -12.72
N PRO A 23 4.63 -13.62 -13.83
CA PRO A 23 5.77 -12.85 -14.32
C PRO A 23 6.28 -11.76 -13.36
N PHE A 24 5.50 -11.41 -12.34
CA PHE A 24 5.84 -10.39 -11.36
C PHE A 24 6.45 -10.94 -10.07
N MET A 25 6.56 -12.27 -9.96
CA MET A 25 7.12 -12.93 -8.79
C MET A 25 8.65 -12.85 -8.78
N PRO A 26 9.27 -12.65 -7.59
CA PRO A 26 10.69 -12.88 -7.41
C PRO A 26 11.08 -14.33 -7.77
N PRO A 27 12.36 -14.60 -8.11
CA PRO A 27 12.84 -15.96 -8.28
C PRO A 27 12.59 -16.80 -7.02
N GLY A 28 12.17 -18.06 -7.20
CA GLY A 28 11.95 -19.01 -6.12
C GLY A 28 10.59 -18.92 -5.41
N VAL A 29 9.69 -18.04 -5.87
CA VAL A 29 8.30 -18.00 -5.38
C VAL A 29 7.31 -18.02 -6.53
N ARG A 30 6.11 -18.54 -6.28
CA ARG A 30 4.98 -18.58 -7.22
C ARG A 30 3.80 -17.81 -6.66
N PRO A 31 2.80 -17.43 -7.48
CA PRO A 31 1.57 -16.85 -6.97
C PRO A 31 0.93 -17.76 -5.91
N ASP A 32 0.48 -17.14 -4.83
CA ASP A 32 -0.32 -17.83 -3.82
C ASP A 32 -1.76 -17.95 -4.33
N GLU A 33 -2.27 -19.17 -4.36
CA GLU A 33 -3.54 -19.50 -5.00
C GLU A 33 -4.56 -19.92 -3.95
N PHE A 34 -5.75 -19.33 -4.05
CA PHE A 34 -6.91 -19.66 -3.24
C PHE A 34 -8.12 -19.81 -4.15
N ASP A 35 -8.72 -21.00 -4.13
CA ASP A 35 -9.88 -21.35 -4.96
C ASP A 35 -9.65 -21.16 -6.47
N GLY A 36 -8.46 -21.57 -6.96
CA GLY A 36 -8.09 -21.49 -8.38
C GLY A 36 -7.76 -20.10 -8.90
N ALA A 37 -7.73 -19.09 -8.04
CA ALA A 37 -7.34 -17.72 -8.36
C ALA A 37 -6.19 -17.24 -7.46
N THR A 38 -5.44 -16.24 -7.92
CA THR A 38 -4.62 -15.41 -7.02
C THR A 38 -5.23 -14.02 -6.91
N TYR A 39 -4.70 -13.18 -6.02
CA TYR A 39 -5.31 -11.89 -5.71
C TYR A 39 -4.34 -10.73 -5.90
N VAL A 40 -4.85 -9.67 -6.52
CA VAL A 40 -4.21 -8.35 -6.49
C VAL A 40 -4.94 -7.53 -5.43
N ALA A 41 -4.19 -6.96 -4.48
CA ALA A 41 -4.76 -6.09 -3.47
C ALA A 41 -4.32 -4.63 -3.68
N LEU A 42 -5.29 -3.71 -3.63
CA LEU A 42 -5.07 -2.28 -3.51
C LEU A 42 -5.45 -1.86 -2.10
N VAL A 43 -4.46 -1.38 -1.34
CA VAL A 43 -4.63 -1.08 0.09
C VAL A 43 -4.30 0.39 0.33
N PRO A 44 -5.28 1.31 0.25
CA PRO A 44 -5.13 2.67 0.71
C PRO A 44 -5.37 2.77 2.21
N PHE A 45 -4.49 3.51 2.90
CA PHE A 45 -4.56 3.70 4.34
C PHE A 45 -3.90 5.01 4.74
N ARG A 46 -4.26 5.48 5.94
CA ARG A 46 -3.65 6.63 6.58
C ARG A 46 -2.63 6.14 7.61
N MET A 47 -1.39 6.60 7.47
CA MET A 47 -0.34 6.39 8.45
C MET A 47 -0.28 7.61 9.37
N SER A 48 -0.40 7.43 10.68
CA SER A 48 -0.19 8.48 11.69
C SER A 48 0.99 8.14 12.60
N GLY A 49 1.65 9.16 13.16
CA GLY A 49 2.69 8.99 14.17
C GLY A 49 4.12 8.70 13.68
N ALA A 50 4.39 8.68 12.37
CA ALA A 50 5.69 8.32 11.81
C ALA A 50 6.82 9.35 12.06
N GLY A 51 7.28 9.51 13.30
CA GLY A 51 8.42 10.38 13.66
C GLY A 51 9.71 9.62 13.95
N LEU A 52 10.86 10.20 13.62
CA LEU A 52 12.15 9.83 14.22
C LEU A 52 12.30 10.56 15.56
N GLY A 53 12.39 9.81 16.67
CA GLY A 53 12.74 10.34 17.99
C GLY A 53 11.55 10.69 18.90
N ARG A 54 11.87 11.04 20.15
CA ARG A 54 10.90 11.36 21.22
C ARG A 54 10.20 12.70 20.92
N GLY A 55 8.87 12.67 20.81
CA GLY A 55 8.01 13.77 21.26
C GLY A 55 7.81 14.98 20.34
N HIS A 56 8.49 15.08 19.20
CA HIS A 56 8.24 16.18 18.27
C HIS A 56 7.58 15.68 16.98
N PRO A 57 6.26 15.93 16.78
CA PRO A 57 5.66 15.79 15.47
C PRO A 57 6.32 16.80 14.52
N MET A 58 7.35 16.36 13.79
CA MET A 58 7.95 17.18 12.76
C MET A 58 6.91 17.39 11.64
N PRO A 59 6.62 18.63 11.21
CA PRO A 59 5.57 18.94 10.22
C PRO A 59 5.68 18.11 8.94
N TRP A 60 6.91 17.70 8.61
CA TRP A 60 7.33 17.00 7.41
C TRP A 60 7.27 15.46 7.54
N TRP A 61 7.07 14.92 8.74
CA TRP A 61 7.03 13.47 9.05
C TRP A 61 5.70 13.00 9.67
N GLY A 62 4.73 13.90 9.89
CA GLY A 62 3.42 13.59 10.49
C GLY A 62 2.49 12.72 9.63
N THR A 63 1.17 12.75 9.92
CA THR A 63 0.16 11.92 9.25
C THR A 63 0.21 12.04 7.72
N PHE A 64 0.22 10.91 7.03
CA PHE A 64 0.22 10.82 5.58
C PHE A 64 -0.61 9.65 5.09
N VAL A 65 -0.78 9.58 3.77
CA VAL A 65 -1.57 8.55 3.12
C VAL A 65 -0.65 7.73 2.24
N GLU A 66 -0.88 6.44 2.25
CA GLU A 66 -0.19 5.47 1.42
C GLU A 66 -1.21 4.61 0.68
N CYS A 67 -0.80 4.09 -0.47
CA CYS A 67 -1.54 3.11 -1.22
C CYS A 67 -0.60 2.03 -1.72
N ASN A 68 -0.90 0.77 -1.39
CA ASN A 68 -0.07 -0.37 -1.74
C ASN A 68 -0.76 -1.22 -2.81
N VAL A 69 -0.01 -1.58 -3.84
CA VAL A 69 -0.39 -2.68 -4.74
C VAL A 69 0.38 -3.92 -4.32
N ARG A 70 -0.35 -4.92 -3.83
CA ARG A 70 0.20 -6.16 -3.26
C ARG A 70 -0.22 -7.35 -4.11
N LEU A 71 0.71 -8.30 -4.26
CA LEU A 71 0.47 -9.64 -4.75
C LEU A 71 0.81 -10.62 -3.62
N TYR A 72 0.29 -11.82 -3.71
CA TYR A 72 0.54 -12.89 -2.75
C TYR A 72 1.41 -13.95 -3.39
N SER A 73 2.40 -14.42 -2.64
CA SER A 73 3.37 -15.40 -3.11
C SER A 73 3.52 -16.54 -2.10
N VAL A 74 3.88 -17.70 -2.58
CA VAL A 74 4.29 -18.84 -1.75
C VAL A 74 5.61 -19.39 -2.27
N ASP A 75 6.53 -19.71 -1.35
CA ASP A 75 7.82 -20.32 -1.71
C ASP A 75 7.71 -21.86 -1.81
N GLU A 76 8.83 -22.51 -2.14
CA GLU A 76 8.90 -23.98 -2.26
C GLU A 76 8.70 -24.71 -0.92
N GLU A 77 8.95 -24.04 0.20
CA GLU A 77 8.76 -24.56 1.56
C GLU A 77 7.32 -24.38 2.06
N GLY A 78 6.48 -23.64 1.32
CA GLY A 78 5.09 -23.34 1.69
C GLY A 78 4.94 -22.07 2.54
N ASN A 79 5.96 -21.23 2.65
CA ASN A 79 5.85 -19.96 3.36
C ASN A 79 5.13 -18.92 2.50
N HIS A 80 4.09 -18.32 3.08
CA HIS A 80 3.29 -17.29 2.43
C HIS A 80 3.90 -15.90 2.61
N GLY A 81 3.91 -15.10 1.54
CA GLY A 81 4.54 -13.80 1.48
C GLY A 81 3.73 -12.79 0.67
N VAL A 82 4.14 -11.52 0.80
CA VAL A 82 3.56 -10.41 0.06
C VAL A 82 4.61 -9.78 -0.84
N VAL A 83 4.30 -9.69 -2.14
CA VAL A 83 5.12 -8.99 -3.12
C VAL A 83 4.52 -7.61 -3.38
N PHE A 84 5.26 -6.57 -3.01
CA PHE A 84 4.85 -5.20 -3.28
C PHE A 84 5.19 -4.81 -4.73
N ARG A 85 4.18 -4.50 -5.55
CA ARG A 85 4.37 -3.98 -6.91
C ARG A 85 4.57 -2.48 -6.93
N SER A 86 3.85 -1.79 -6.07
CA SER A 86 3.99 -0.35 -5.88
C SER A 86 3.64 0.01 -4.45
N LEU A 87 4.46 0.90 -3.88
CA LEU A 87 4.20 1.55 -2.61
C LEU A 87 4.08 3.03 -2.93
N GLU A 88 2.85 3.51 -3.06
CA GLU A 88 2.59 4.92 -3.33
C GLU A 88 2.49 5.65 -2.00
N ALA A 89 3.25 6.73 -1.82
CA ALA A 89 3.15 7.58 -0.64
C ALA A 89 3.05 9.04 -1.01
N SER A 90 2.26 9.79 -0.24
CA SER A 90 2.11 11.23 -0.44
C SER A 90 3.33 12.04 0.01
N ARG A 91 4.20 11.47 0.86
CA ARG A 91 5.42 12.13 1.35
C ARG A 91 6.69 11.55 0.75
N LEU A 92 7.43 12.41 0.05
CA LEU A 92 8.66 12.10 -0.68
C LEU A 92 9.81 11.62 0.23
N VAL A 93 9.89 12.11 1.47
CA VAL A 93 10.97 11.80 2.42
C VAL A 93 10.87 10.36 2.96
N THR A 94 9.66 9.88 3.29
CA THR A 94 9.42 8.48 3.67
C THR A 94 9.70 7.55 2.49
N ALA A 95 9.23 7.93 1.30
CA ALA A 95 9.47 7.16 0.07
C ALA A 95 10.96 7.05 -0.28
N LEU A 96 11.76 8.08 -0.01
CA LEU A 96 13.21 8.08 -0.21
C LEU A 96 13.96 7.29 0.87
N ALA A 97 13.59 7.43 2.15
CA ALA A 97 14.21 6.72 3.26
C ALA A 97 14.00 5.20 3.18
N ALA A 98 12.79 4.74 2.84
CA ALA A 98 12.51 3.32 2.64
C ALA A 98 13.15 2.76 1.36
N ARG A 99 13.29 3.56 0.30
CA ARG A 99 14.02 3.17 -0.92
C ARG A 99 15.51 2.95 -0.67
N TRP A 100 16.14 3.80 0.14
CA TRP A 100 17.56 3.70 0.45
C TRP A 100 17.87 2.58 1.45
N GLY A 101 16.95 2.24 2.36
CA GLY A 101 17.16 1.18 3.36
C GLY A 101 16.70 -0.22 2.97
N TYR A 102 15.57 -0.37 2.26
CA TYR A 102 14.87 -1.66 2.11
C TYR A 102 14.62 -2.12 0.66
N ARG A 103 15.17 -1.43 -0.35
CA ARG A 103 14.96 -1.72 -1.81
C ARG A 103 13.48 -1.81 -2.25
N LEU A 104 12.58 -1.23 -1.47
CA LEU A 104 11.14 -1.28 -1.73
C LEU A 104 10.73 -0.34 -2.89
N PRO A 105 9.74 -0.70 -3.73
CA PRO A 105 9.35 0.06 -4.93
C PRO A 105 8.49 1.30 -4.60
N TYR A 106 9.01 2.17 -3.72
CA TYR A 106 8.34 3.41 -3.34
C TYR A 106 8.28 4.41 -4.49
N THR A 107 7.06 4.88 -4.75
CA THR A 107 6.73 5.86 -5.78
C THR A 107 6.03 7.05 -5.12
N TRP A 108 6.44 8.26 -5.46
CA TRP A 108 5.74 9.45 -5.01
C TRP A 108 4.44 9.62 -5.78
N ALA A 109 3.34 9.85 -5.05
CA ALA A 109 2.03 10.13 -5.61
C ALA A 109 1.42 11.37 -4.95
N TRP A 110 0.69 12.17 -5.71
CA TRP A 110 -0.18 13.18 -5.14
C TRP A 110 -1.44 12.48 -4.63
N MET A 111 -1.80 12.69 -3.37
CA MET A 111 -2.96 12.03 -2.78
C MET A 111 -3.82 13.00 -1.98
N SER A 112 -5.13 12.79 -2.03
CA SER A 112 -6.12 13.51 -1.23
C SER A 112 -7.11 12.52 -0.63
N VAL A 113 -7.41 12.69 0.66
CA VAL A 113 -8.46 11.96 1.36
C VAL A 113 -9.43 12.97 1.94
N ARG A 114 -10.73 12.70 1.81
CA ARG A 114 -11.80 13.45 2.45
C ARG A 114 -12.73 12.48 3.16
N GLN A 115 -13.18 12.87 4.35
CA GLN A 115 -14.15 12.11 5.12
C GLN A 115 -15.33 13.02 5.47
N ARG A 116 -16.56 12.50 5.36
CA ARG A 116 -17.78 13.14 5.86
C ARG A 116 -18.67 12.06 6.47
N GLY A 117 -18.73 12.00 7.79
CA GLY A 117 -19.42 10.92 8.49
C GLY A 117 -18.77 9.56 8.20
N ASP A 118 -19.57 8.61 7.73
CA ASP A 118 -19.17 7.28 7.29
C ASP A 118 -18.67 7.21 5.83
N HIS A 119 -18.76 8.32 5.09
CA HIS A 119 -18.30 8.41 3.70
C HIS A 119 -16.84 8.85 3.59
N TRP A 120 -16.10 8.16 2.73
CA TRP A 120 -14.70 8.38 2.43
C TRP A 120 -14.47 8.56 0.94
N TRP A 121 -13.67 9.55 0.58
CA TRP A 121 -13.20 9.79 -0.78
C TRP A 121 -11.68 9.83 -0.80
N TRP A 122 -11.09 9.00 -1.64
CA TRP A 122 -9.65 8.90 -1.84
C TRP A 122 -9.32 9.17 -3.30
N ARG A 123 -8.27 9.94 -3.54
CA ARG A 123 -7.67 10.14 -4.85
C ARG A 123 -6.16 9.99 -4.74
N SER A 124 -5.57 9.21 -5.63
CA SER A 124 -4.12 9.12 -5.84
C SER A 124 -3.79 9.37 -7.30
N GLU A 125 -2.71 10.11 -7.56
CA GLU A 125 -2.10 10.27 -8.87
C GLU A 125 -0.61 10.00 -8.74
N ARG A 126 -0.17 8.88 -9.30
CA ARG A 126 1.21 8.43 -9.29
C ARG A 126 2.07 9.34 -10.17
N ARG A 127 3.16 9.88 -9.61
CA ARG A 127 4.02 10.87 -10.27
C ARG A 127 5.37 10.28 -10.71
N ARG A 128 6.32 10.11 -9.80
CA ARG A 128 7.71 9.70 -10.10
C ARG A 128 8.18 8.65 -9.09
N PRO A 129 9.01 7.66 -9.49
CA PRO A 129 9.68 7.51 -10.80
C PRO A 129 8.82 6.84 -11.89
N ARG A 130 7.73 6.18 -11.54
CA ARG A 130 6.79 5.55 -12.47
C ARG A 130 5.53 6.40 -12.54
N GLY A 131 5.27 7.11 -13.62
CA GLY A 131 4.05 7.91 -13.79
C GLY A 131 2.86 7.07 -14.29
N GLY A 132 1.70 7.70 -14.44
CA GLY A 132 0.58 7.19 -15.26
C GLY A 132 -0.51 6.41 -14.53
N GLY A 133 -0.32 6.06 -13.25
CA GLY A 133 -1.36 5.44 -12.44
C GLY A 133 -2.21 6.48 -11.70
N SER A 134 -3.52 6.28 -11.66
CA SER A 134 -4.41 7.03 -10.76
C SER A 134 -5.38 6.09 -10.06
N MET A 135 -5.83 6.49 -8.88
CA MET A 135 -6.84 5.78 -8.11
C MET A 135 -7.88 6.80 -7.68
N THR A 136 -9.17 6.45 -7.85
CA THR A 136 -10.28 7.13 -7.19
C THR A 136 -11.08 6.07 -6.44
N LEU A 137 -11.23 6.24 -5.13
CA LEU A 137 -12.00 5.33 -4.29
C LEU A 137 -13.05 6.14 -3.53
N GLN A 138 -14.28 5.66 -3.56
CA GLN A 138 -15.36 6.15 -2.71
C GLN A 138 -15.87 4.96 -1.91
N ALA A 139 -15.92 5.10 -0.59
CA ALA A 139 -16.36 4.05 0.30
C ALA A 139 -17.30 4.62 1.35
N ARG A 140 -18.24 3.79 1.80
CA ARG A 140 -19.08 4.05 2.96
C ARG A 140 -18.81 2.95 3.98
N VAL A 141 -18.38 3.34 5.18
CA VAL A 141 -18.05 2.40 6.25
C VAL A 141 -19.35 1.98 6.94
N GLY A 142 -19.65 0.68 6.95
CA GLY A 142 -20.80 0.14 7.65
C GLY A 142 -20.55 -0.01 9.15
N GLU A 143 -21.54 -0.56 9.84
CA GLU A 143 -21.38 -0.96 11.24
C GLU A 143 -20.28 -2.02 11.38
N PRO A 144 -19.60 -2.08 12.55
CA PRO A 144 -18.67 -3.15 12.85
C PRO A 144 -19.33 -4.54 12.72
N VAL A 145 -18.58 -5.50 12.20
CA VAL A 145 -18.97 -6.92 12.10
C VAL A 145 -18.56 -7.65 13.37
#